data_AF-Q16QP3-F1
#
_entry.id   AF-Q16QP3-F1
#
_cell.length_a   1.000
_cell.length_b   1.000
_cell.length_c   1.000
_cell.angle_alpha   90.00
_cell.angle_beta   90.00
_cell.angle_gamma   90.00
#
_symmetry.space_group_name_H-M   'P 1'
#
loop_
_entity.id
_entity.type
_entity.pdbx_description
1 polymer ?
#
loop_
_entity_poly.entity_id
_entity_poly.type
_entity_poly.pdbx_seq_one_letter_code
_entity_poly.pdbx_strand_id
1 'polypeptide(L)'
;MKQIMNVFGNRYNSVRTNDCDNGRFESFAANRRNLTRQFSIVDSFFHQRKEGERTRYPKYNFFLMAVGLILICLGVMSHMCNPYMLIFKWKLIFENGGEIFELWRTPPVDLYIKIFLFNVTNAEQYLEGTAEKMVFDEVGPYVYRELLSHENITFYDNGTLYTKPSHPLVFQAHLSAGHKEDDVFYLPNIALLSIAQVASKHNYLIRLPLNLLIRQTKTVPLEKQTARQFMFGYETTLTTLGNTFLPNWISFNKVGLIDRMYDFDNDFETFYTGVDDESLSGLYESYLGSPKLAQWEGDHCSNIRNASDGTKFKSFIKDEEQLLFFRKSMCRAQRMVQTGSNHEVDGLQATKFVFEENALDNGQIDARNKCFCRKGQCLARGLIDVTDCYYGFPIALSYPHFHDSDPSLLTKVIGLHPNESLHSSFFMINAVSGLPLKLSVKFQINMAMGDISNMAECERFANIVIPTLWFEITMLQLPRGLRNRFLFYLKYLRIFDRIMYFLLLVGGSLLLLYAVIRVALSVSLSLTSNNISRKNKKISKSERCAENRRHSLLKNNSSKLEKGSVQEREHFLT
;
A
#
# COMPACT_ATOMS: atom_id res chain seq x y z
N MET A 1 -2.13 -69.18 28.81
CA MET A 1 -1.22 -69.62 29.90
C MET A 1 -1.42 -68.63 31.05
N LYS A 2 -2.10 -68.90 32.17
CA LYS A 2 -2.32 -70.14 32.95
C LYS A 2 -1.03 -70.77 33.51
N GLN A 3 -0.84 -70.60 34.84
CA GLN A 3 0.03 -71.32 35.79
C GLN A 3 1.55 -71.19 35.48
N ILE A 4 2.47 -70.96 36.44
CA ILE A 4 2.93 -71.76 37.60
C ILE A 4 3.85 -70.80 38.43
N MET A 5 3.98 -70.72 39.76
CA MET A 5 3.40 -71.39 40.95
C MET A 5 2.80 -70.38 41.96
N ASN A 6 2.15 -70.90 43.01
CA ASN A 6 2.12 -70.31 44.37
C ASN A 6 2.96 -71.22 45.29
N VAL A 7 3.88 -70.71 46.13
CA VAL A 7 4.25 -71.42 47.37
C VAL A 7 4.69 -70.47 48.50
N PHE A 8 4.30 -70.81 49.73
CA PHE A 8 4.73 -70.26 51.02
C PHE A 8 4.42 -68.78 51.37
N GLY A 9 3.32 -68.60 52.10
CA GLY A 9 3.24 -67.57 53.14
C GLY A 9 3.66 -68.14 54.50
N ASN A 10 4.15 -67.30 55.41
CA ASN A 10 4.08 -67.58 56.84
C ASN A 10 4.05 -66.30 57.70
N ARG A 11 3.57 -66.44 58.94
CA ARG A 11 3.07 -65.32 59.77
C ARG A 11 4.16 -64.53 60.51
N TYR A 12 3.78 -63.31 60.89
CA TYR A 12 4.49 -62.39 61.79
C TYR A 12 4.90 -63.01 63.14
N ASN A 13 5.98 -62.47 63.71
CA ASN A 13 5.99 -62.07 65.12
C ASN A 13 6.89 -60.85 65.34
N SER A 14 6.45 -59.90 66.17
CA SER A 14 7.11 -58.61 66.38
C SER A 14 7.87 -58.54 67.70
N VAL A 15 9.15 -58.13 67.67
CA VAL A 15 9.92 -57.78 68.87
C VAL A 15 10.08 -56.27 68.97
N ARG A 16 9.71 -55.68 70.12
CA ARG A 16 9.99 -54.27 70.45
C ARG A 16 11.42 -54.15 70.97
N THR A 17 12.24 -53.34 70.33
CA THR A 17 13.53 -52.86 70.87
C THR A 17 13.38 -51.42 71.37
N ASN A 18 14.04 -51.10 72.49
CA ASN A 18 14.01 -49.76 73.08
C ASN A 18 15.00 -48.83 72.36
N ASP A 19 14.49 -47.77 71.75
CA ASP A 19 15.19 -46.89 70.80
C ASP A 19 15.87 -45.68 71.49
N CYS A 20 16.77 -45.96 72.45
CA CYS A 20 17.47 -44.91 73.22
C CYS A 20 18.97 -45.15 73.51
N ASP A 21 19.50 -46.35 73.25
CA ASP A 21 20.95 -46.61 73.31
C ASP A 21 21.52 -46.82 71.91
N ASN A 22 22.24 -45.79 71.43
CA ASN A 22 23.48 -45.96 70.65
C ASN A 22 24.11 -44.57 70.42
N GLY A 23 24.93 -44.16 71.39
CA GLY A 23 25.96 -43.14 71.18
C GLY A 23 27.29 -43.83 70.93
N ARG A 24 28.01 -43.41 69.87
CA ARG A 24 29.31 -43.93 69.38
C ARG A 24 29.28 -45.35 68.77
N PHE A 25 29.25 -45.39 67.44
CA PHE A 25 30.39 -45.95 66.70
C PHE A 25 30.42 -45.33 65.29
N GLU A 26 31.47 -44.58 64.96
CA GLU A 26 31.80 -44.29 63.56
C GLU A 26 32.59 -45.48 63.02
N SER A 27 32.26 -45.95 61.81
CA SER A 27 33.22 -46.10 60.71
C SER A 27 32.68 -46.93 59.51
N PHE A 28 33.29 -46.71 58.35
CA PHE A 28 33.35 -47.61 57.18
C PHE A 28 32.09 -48.34 56.68
N ALA A 29 31.07 -47.59 56.23
CA ALA A 29 30.08 -48.10 55.26
C ALA A 29 29.62 -47.07 54.19
N ALA A 30 30.31 -45.93 54.08
CA ALA A 30 29.87 -44.78 53.29
C ALA A 30 30.61 -44.61 51.95
N ASN A 31 30.63 -45.63 51.07
CA ASN A 31 31.15 -45.42 49.70
C ASN A 31 30.57 -46.32 48.58
N ARG A 32 29.32 -46.80 48.70
CA ARG A 32 28.62 -47.58 47.64
C ARG A 32 27.15 -47.17 47.40
N ARG A 33 26.78 -45.90 47.63
CA ARG A 33 25.42 -45.37 47.39
C ARG A 33 25.37 -43.98 46.71
N ASN A 34 26.44 -43.56 46.03
CA ASN A 34 26.55 -42.23 45.41
C ASN A 34 26.41 -42.20 43.88
N LEU A 35 26.00 -43.30 43.22
CA LEU A 35 25.91 -43.39 41.75
C LEU A 35 24.48 -43.44 41.16
N THR A 36 23.43 -43.31 41.98
CA THR A 36 22.02 -43.36 41.53
C THR A 36 21.19 -42.23 42.14
N ARG A 37 21.71 -41.00 42.10
CA ARG A 37 21.00 -39.80 42.58
C ARG A 37 21.13 -38.56 41.69
N GLN A 38 21.25 -38.78 40.39
CA GLN A 38 20.79 -37.85 39.37
C GLN A 38 19.42 -38.33 38.87
N PHE A 39 18.55 -37.41 38.45
CA PHE A 39 17.11 -37.62 38.14
C PHE A 39 16.23 -38.01 39.34
N SER A 40 15.81 -37.02 40.14
CA SER A 40 14.63 -37.15 41.04
C SER A 40 14.04 -35.79 41.48
N ILE A 41 14.13 -34.76 40.63
CA ILE A 41 13.34 -33.52 40.86
C ILE A 41 11.86 -33.80 40.52
N VAL A 42 11.62 -34.59 39.47
CA VAL A 42 10.27 -34.95 39.00
C VAL A 42 9.56 -35.94 39.95
N ASP A 43 10.21 -37.00 40.44
CA ASP A 43 9.55 -37.97 41.34
C ASP A 43 9.07 -37.34 42.66
N SER A 44 9.71 -36.25 43.10
CA SER A 44 9.29 -35.50 44.28
C SER A 44 7.88 -34.89 44.15
N PHE A 45 7.37 -34.73 42.92
CA PHE A 45 6.00 -34.26 42.65
C PHE A 45 4.93 -35.36 42.78
N PHE A 46 5.29 -36.65 42.66
CA PHE A 46 4.33 -37.74 42.52
C PHE A 46 4.14 -38.62 43.77
N HIS A 47 4.86 -38.36 44.87
CA HIS A 47 4.66 -39.13 46.10
C HIS A 47 3.33 -38.81 46.80
N GLN A 48 2.50 -39.85 46.92
CA GLN A 48 1.21 -39.88 47.58
C GLN A 48 1.27 -39.39 49.04
N ARG A 49 0.33 -38.52 49.42
CA ARG A 49 0.25 -37.90 50.76
C ARG A 49 0.03 -38.92 51.88
N LYS A 50 0.60 -38.65 53.06
CA LYS A 50 0.06 -39.15 54.33
C LYS A 50 -1.19 -38.36 54.72
N GLU A 51 -2.15 -39.05 55.34
CA GLU A 51 -3.38 -38.45 55.86
C GLU A 51 -3.09 -37.45 56.99
N GLY A 52 -3.89 -36.37 57.06
CA GLY A 52 -3.92 -35.43 58.20
C GLY A 52 -3.60 -33.97 57.87
N GLU A 53 -2.65 -33.67 56.98
CA GLU A 53 -2.17 -32.29 56.77
C GLU A 53 -2.68 -31.66 55.45
N ARG A 54 -3.63 -30.72 55.56
CA ARG A 54 -4.12 -29.89 54.43
C ARG A 54 -3.09 -28.84 54.00
N THR A 55 -2.02 -29.26 53.33
CA THR A 55 -1.09 -28.33 52.65
C THR A 55 -1.75 -27.74 51.39
N ARG A 56 -2.31 -26.53 51.51
CA ARG A 56 -3.01 -25.82 50.43
C ARG A 56 -2.04 -25.10 49.49
N TYR A 57 -1.10 -25.83 48.88
CA TYR A 57 -0.30 -25.28 47.77
C TYR A 57 -1.22 -24.91 46.60
N PRO A 58 -1.04 -23.72 46.00
CA PRO A 58 -2.17 -23.06 45.39
C PRO A 58 -2.34 -23.43 43.92
N LYS A 59 -3.50 -24.00 43.57
CA LYS A 59 -3.95 -24.16 42.16
C LYS A 59 -3.79 -22.86 41.35
N TYR A 60 -3.92 -21.72 42.02
CA TYR A 60 -3.70 -20.37 41.50
C TYR A 60 -2.30 -20.13 40.89
N ASN A 61 -1.21 -20.64 41.48
CA ASN A 61 0.13 -20.43 40.90
C ASN A 61 0.33 -21.24 39.60
N PHE A 62 -0.22 -22.46 39.54
CA PHE A 62 -0.21 -23.27 38.32
C PHE A 62 -1.09 -22.62 37.23
N PHE A 63 -2.25 -22.08 37.61
CA PHE A 63 -3.11 -21.31 36.72
C PHE A 63 -2.40 -20.06 36.17
N LEU A 64 -1.72 -19.27 37.00
CA LEU A 64 -0.93 -18.11 36.55
C LEU A 64 0.18 -18.51 35.55
N MET A 65 0.88 -19.61 35.79
CA MET A 65 1.91 -20.12 34.89
C MET A 65 1.32 -20.57 33.55
N ALA A 66 0.18 -21.27 33.57
CA ALA A 66 -0.53 -21.67 32.37
C ALA A 66 -1.03 -20.46 31.55
N VAL A 67 -1.60 -19.45 32.22
CA VAL A 67 -2.02 -18.19 31.58
C VAL A 67 -0.83 -17.44 30.97
N GLY A 68 0.30 -17.34 31.69
CA GLY A 68 1.52 -16.71 31.17
C GLY A 68 2.06 -17.41 29.92
N LEU A 69 2.09 -18.75 29.92
CA LEU A 69 2.47 -19.55 28.74
C LEU A 69 1.51 -19.34 27.56
N ILE A 70 0.19 -19.36 27.81
CA ILE A 70 -0.83 -19.13 26.77
C ILE A 70 -0.66 -17.73 26.14
N LEU A 71 -0.41 -16.69 26.94
CA LEU A 71 -0.18 -15.32 26.44
C LEU A 71 1.09 -15.23 25.57
N ILE A 72 2.17 -15.92 25.95
CA ILE A 72 3.38 -16.00 25.12
C ILE A 72 3.09 -16.73 23.80
N CYS A 73 2.39 -17.87 23.84
CA CYS A 73 1.99 -18.61 22.64
C CYS A 73 1.10 -17.77 21.72
N LEU A 74 0.13 -17.02 22.26
CA LEU A 74 -0.72 -16.10 21.50
C LEU A 74 0.10 -14.94 20.91
N GLY A 75 1.07 -14.38 21.64
CA GLY A 75 1.97 -13.35 21.12
C GLY A 75 2.82 -13.85 19.95
N VAL A 76 3.44 -15.01 20.09
CA VAL A 76 4.22 -15.65 19.01
C VAL A 76 3.34 -15.96 17.80
N MET A 77 2.15 -16.53 18.01
CA MET A 77 1.20 -16.81 16.94
C MET A 77 0.72 -15.53 16.24
N SER A 78 0.44 -14.46 16.99
CA SER A 78 0.09 -13.15 16.42
C SER A 78 1.21 -12.58 15.56
N HIS A 79 2.47 -12.77 15.94
CA HIS A 79 3.62 -12.35 15.14
C HIS A 79 3.77 -13.17 13.85
N MET A 80 3.61 -14.51 13.95
CA MET A 80 3.72 -15.41 12.80
C MET A 80 2.58 -15.21 11.79
N CYS A 81 1.35 -15.02 12.26
CA CYS A 81 0.18 -14.85 11.38
C CYS A 81 0.00 -13.41 10.87
N ASN A 82 0.53 -12.41 11.58
CA ASN A 82 0.38 -10.98 11.28
C ASN A 82 -1.07 -10.61 10.91
N PRO A 83 -2.01 -10.65 11.89
CA PRO A 83 -3.43 -10.53 11.61
C PRO A 83 -3.80 -9.18 10.97
N TYR A 84 -3.06 -8.12 11.26
CA TYR A 84 -3.15 -6.86 10.53
C TYR A 84 -2.94 -7.04 9.01
N MET A 85 -1.84 -7.68 8.59
CA MET A 85 -1.56 -7.88 7.16
C MET A 85 -2.57 -8.80 6.49
N LEU A 86 -3.07 -9.83 7.18
CA LEU A 86 -4.11 -10.72 6.64
C LEU A 86 -5.41 -9.94 6.35
N ILE A 87 -5.91 -9.17 7.32
CA ILE A 87 -7.11 -8.34 7.15
C ILE A 87 -6.87 -7.25 6.10
N PHE A 88 -5.68 -6.66 6.07
CA PHE A 88 -5.33 -5.62 5.11
C PHE A 88 -5.30 -6.15 3.67
N LYS A 89 -4.68 -7.32 3.42
CA LYS A 89 -4.67 -7.98 2.12
C LYS A 89 -6.08 -8.33 1.64
N TRP A 90 -6.91 -8.93 2.51
CA TRP A 90 -8.31 -9.20 2.17
C TRP A 90 -9.07 -7.90 1.82
N LYS A 91 -8.87 -6.81 2.58
CA LYS A 91 -9.44 -5.49 2.29
C LYS A 91 -8.93 -4.81 1.02
N LEU A 92 -7.91 -5.34 0.33
CA LEU A 92 -7.47 -4.85 -0.99
C LEU A 92 -8.22 -5.53 -2.15
N ILE A 93 -8.81 -6.70 -1.93
CA ILE A 93 -9.54 -7.44 -2.96
C ILE A 93 -10.84 -6.68 -3.28
N PHE A 94 -11.14 -6.53 -4.57
CA PHE A 94 -12.37 -5.90 -5.03
C PHE A 94 -13.51 -6.92 -4.97
N GLU A 95 -14.36 -6.77 -3.96
CA GLU A 95 -15.62 -7.48 -3.80
C GLU A 95 -16.77 -6.46 -3.94
N ASN A 96 -17.96 -6.90 -4.39
CA ASN A 96 -19.12 -6.03 -4.54
C ASN A 96 -19.56 -5.45 -3.18
N GLY A 97 -19.63 -4.12 -3.05
CA GLY A 97 -19.84 -3.44 -1.77
C GLY A 97 -18.60 -3.39 -0.84
N GLY A 98 -17.45 -3.88 -1.31
CA GLY A 98 -16.17 -3.80 -0.59
C GLY A 98 -15.66 -2.36 -0.49
N GLU A 99 -15.15 -1.98 0.68
CA GLU A 99 -14.77 -0.59 0.96
C GLU A 99 -13.74 -0.01 -0.02
N ILE A 100 -12.71 -0.79 -0.39
CA ILE A 100 -11.69 -0.35 -1.36
C ILE A 100 -12.26 -0.24 -2.78
N PHE A 101 -13.19 -1.13 -3.14
CA PHE A 101 -13.82 -1.16 -4.44
C PHE A 101 -14.75 0.05 -4.62
N GLU A 102 -15.59 0.39 -3.63
CA GLU A 102 -16.43 1.59 -3.71
C GLU A 102 -15.59 2.89 -3.68
N LEU A 103 -14.45 2.90 -2.97
CA LEU A 103 -13.48 4.00 -3.01
C LEU A 103 -12.74 4.13 -4.35
N TRP A 104 -12.53 3.04 -5.08
CA TRP A 104 -11.97 3.06 -6.44
C TRP A 104 -13.04 3.41 -7.48
N ARG A 105 -14.27 2.90 -7.29
CA ARG A 105 -15.41 3.10 -8.16
C ARG A 105 -15.83 4.56 -8.27
N THR A 106 -15.95 5.24 -7.12
CA THR A 106 -16.30 6.66 -7.05
C THR A 106 -15.43 7.32 -6.00
N PRO A 107 -14.18 7.70 -6.33
CA PRO A 107 -13.24 8.26 -5.36
C PRO A 107 -13.77 9.58 -4.79
N PRO A 108 -13.97 9.70 -3.47
CA PRO A 108 -14.60 10.87 -2.86
C PRO A 108 -13.58 12.03 -2.69
N VAL A 109 -12.77 12.30 -3.73
CA VAL A 109 -11.66 13.26 -3.73
C VAL A 109 -12.01 14.54 -4.50
N ASP A 110 -11.29 15.61 -4.19
CA ASP A 110 -11.34 16.87 -4.93
C ASP A 110 -10.21 16.87 -5.97
N LEU A 111 -10.46 16.23 -7.11
CA LEU A 111 -9.56 16.25 -8.27
C LEU A 111 -9.87 17.48 -9.13
N TYR A 112 -8.85 18.28 -9.45
CA TYR A 112 -9.00 19.48 -10.27
C TYR A 112 -8.15 19.39 -11.53
N ILE A 113 -8.73 19.75 -12.67
CA ILE A 113 -7.98 20.09 -13.87
C ILE A 113 -7.89 21.63 -13.97
N LYS A 114 -6.67 22.16 -13.98
CA LYS A 114 -6.39 23.57 -14.31
C LYS A 114 -5.94 23.64 -15.75
N ILE A 115 -6.48 24.55 -16.54
CA ILE A 115 -6.17 24.70 -17.96
C ILE A 115 -5.63 26.11 -18.21
N PHE A 116 -4.58 26.19 -19.02
CA PHE A 116 -3.90 27.42 -19.40
C PHE A 116 -3.84 27.49 -20.93
N LEU A 117 -4.41 28.55 -21.51
CA LEU A 117 -4.49 28.75 -22.95
C LEU A 117 -3.32 29.60 -23.44
N PHE A 118 -2.83 29.34 -24.66
CA PHE A 118 -1.81 30.17 -25.30
C PHE A 118 -2.46 31.15 -26.29
N ASN A 119 -2.70 32.38 -25.86
CA ASN A 119 -3.28 33.45 -26.66
C ASN A 119 -2.23 34.05 -27.62
N VAL A 120 -2.55 34.17 -28.91
CA VAL A 120 -1.62 34.75 -29.90
C VAL A 120 -1.77 36.27 -29.95
N THR A 121 -0.94 36.98 -29.20
CA THR A 121 -1.05 38.44 -29.02
C THR A 121 -0.79 39.25 -30.31
N ASN A 122 0.02 38.72 -31.22
CA ASN A 122 0.36 39.35 -32.50
C ASN A 122 -0.33 38.68 -33.71
N ALA A 123 -1.49 38.04 -33.52
CA ALA A 123 -2.15 37.23 -34.53
C ALA A 123 -2.34 37.94 -35.88
N GLU A 124 -2.83 39.19 -35.88
CA GLU A 124 -3.06 39.97 -37.10
C GLU A 124 -1.75 40.23 -37.86
N GLN A 125 -0.69 40.67 -37.17
CA GLN A 125 0.64 40.88 -37.73
C GLN A 125 1.25 39.58 -38.29
N TYR A 126 0.96 38.44 -37.65
CA TYR A 126 1.38 37.13 -38.13
C TYR A 126 0.55 36.64 -39.32
N LEU A 127 -0.74 36.97 -39.43
CA LEU A 127 -1.53 36.65 -40.63
C LEU A 127 -1.13 37.54 -41.82
N GLU A 128 -0.87 38.83 -41.60
CA GLU A 128 -0.52 39.82 -42.64
C GLU A 128 0.88 39.66 -43.25
N GLY A 129 1.77 38.86 -42.63
CA GLY A 129 3.15 38.70 -43.08
C GLY A 129 4.17 39.63 -42.40
N THR A 130 3.74 40.57 -41.55
CA THR A 130 4.62 41.60 -40.97
C THR A 130 5.45 41.10 -39.79
N ALA A 131 4.94 40.14 -39.01
CA ALA A 131 5.70 39.45 -37.96
C ALA A 131 6.19 38.07 -38.42
N GLU A 132 7.47 37.73 -38.20
CA GLU A 132 8.04 36.43 -38.59
C GLU A 132 7.54 35.27 -37.71
N LYS A 133 7.32 35.52 -36.40
CA LYS A 133 7.01 34.51 -35.37
C LYS A 133 5.74 34.86 -34.61
N MET A 134 5.05 33.84 -34.11
CA MET A 134 3.92 34.01 -33.19
C MET A 134 4.43 34.33 -31.77
N VAL A 135 3.80 35.31 -31.13
CA VAL A 135 4.00 35.68 -29.73
C VAL A 135 2.82 35.18 -28.91
N PHE A 136 3.08 34.19 -28.08
CA PHE A 136 2.10 33.59 -27.18
C PHE A 136 2.15 34.28 -25.82
N ASP A 137 0.97 34.46 -25.23
CA ASP A 137 0.77 34.85 -23.83
C ASP A 137 -0.02 33.75 -23.12
N GLU A 138 0.38 33.39 -21.91
CA GLU A 138 -0.29 32.35 -21.13
C GLU A 138 -1.46 32.94 -20.36
N VAL A 139 -2.67 32.41 -20.57
CA VAL A 139 -3.87 32.87 -19.88
C VAL A 139 -4.53 31.71 -19.13
N GLY A 140 -4.64 31.86 -17.80
CA GLY A 140 -5.25 30.88 -16.92
C GLY A 140 -4.89 31.12 -15.45
N PRO A 141 -5.32 30.24 -14.52
CA PRO A 141 -5.97 28.96 -14.80
C PRO A 141 -7.48 29.06 -15.01
N TYR A 142 -8.01 28.29 -15.95
CA TYR A 142 -9.42 27.87 -15.96
C TYR A 142 -9.53 26.56 -15.18
N VAL A 143 -10.19 26.57 -14.03
CA VAL A 143 -10.24 25.41 -13.13
C VAL A 143 -11.58 24.69 -13.24
N TYR A 144 -11.53 23.38 -13.43
CA TYR A 144 -12.68 22.49 -13.38
C TYR A 144 -12.42 21.40 -12.34
N ARG A 145 -13.47 20.96 -11.64
CA ARG A 145 -13.46 19.76 -10.82
C ARG A 145 -13.76 18.57 -11.72
N GLU A 146 -12.90 17.56 -11.70
CA GLU A 146 -13.15 16.27 -12.36
C GLU A 146 -13.90 15.34 -11.41
N LEU A 147 -15.05 14.83 -11.85
CA LEU A 147 -15.85 13.86 -11.10
C LEU A 147 -15.57 12.45 -11.64
N LEU A 148 -14.43 11.87 -11.25
CA LEU A 148 -14.03 10.54 -11.70
C LEU A 148 -14.96 9.45 -11.16
N SER A 149 -15.42 8.57 -12.05
CA SER A 149 -16.27 7.44 -11.70
C SER A 149 -16.18 6.27 -12.68
N HIS A 150 -16.43 5.08 -12.15
CA HIS A 150 -16.48 3.80 -12.85
C HIS A 150 -17.95 3.30 -12.84
N GLU A 151 -18.59 3.31 -14.01
CA GLU A 151 -20.00 3.01 -14.22
C GLU A 151 -20.22 1.60 -14.84
N ASN A 152 -21.45 1.09 -14.75
CA ASN A 152 -21.87 -0.19 -15.38
C ASN A 152 -20.97 -1.40 -15.06
N ILE A 153 -20.56 -1.53 -13.79
CA ILE A 153 -19.60 -2.55 -13.37
C ILE A 153 -20.19 -3.97 -13.41
N THR A 154 -19.41 -4.90 -13.97
CA THR A 154 -19.71 -6.35 -13.99
C THR A 154 -18.47 -7.11 -13.56
N PHE A 155 -18.58 -7.94 -12.52
CA PHE A 155 -17.50 -8.84 -12.07
C PHE A 155 -17.54 -10.15 -12.87
N TYR A 156 -16.37 -10.73 -13.12
CA TYR A 156 -16.20 -12.00 -13.84
C TYR A 156 -15.45 -13.04 -12.98
N ASP A 157 -15.75 -14.33 -13.23
CA ASP A 157 -15.17 -15.46 -12.48
C ASP A 157 -13.66 -15.65 -12.69
N ASN A 158 -13.06 -15.00 -13.70
CA ASN A 158 -11.62 -15.02 -14.01
C ASN A 158 -10.81 -13.96 -13.24
N GLY A 159 -11.36 -13.41 -12.14
CA GLY A 159 -10.66 -12.44 -11.31
C GLY A 159 -10.58 -11.02 -11.89
N THR A 160 -11.36 -10.70 -12.93
CA THR A 160 -11.43 -9.33 -13.49
C THR A 160 -12.83 -8.72 -13.36
N LEU A 161 -12.92 -7.41 -13.59
CA LEU A 161 -14.19 -6.69 -13.70
C LEU A 161 -14.18 -5.79 -14.94
N TYR A 162 -15.34 -5.66 -15.57
CA TYR A 162 -15.65 -4.69 -16.61
C TYR A 162 -16.19 -3.39 -15.99
N THR A 163 -15.88 -2.25 -16.60
CA THR A 163 -16.46 -0.94 -16.28
C THR A 163 -16.51 -0.03 -17.51
N LYS A 164 -17.31 1.04 -17.43
CA LYS A 164 -17.21 2.22 -18.28
C LYS A 164 -16.66 3.42 -17.49
N PRO A 165 -15.65 4.15 -17.98
CA PRO A 165 -15.17 5.37 -17.34
C PRO A 165 -16.12 6.55 -17.56
N SER A 166 -16.24 7.43 -16.58
CA SER A 166 -17.09 8.63 -16.61
C SER A 166 -16.44 9.75 -15.77
N HIS A 167 -16.08 10.86 -16.41
CA HIS A 167 -15.26 11.94 -15.81
C HIS A 167 -15.81 13.35 -16.12
N PRO A 168 -17.09 13.68 -15.83
CA PRO A 168 -17.64 15.00 -16.13
C PRO A 168 -16.87 16.13 -15.41
N LEU A 169 -16.64 17.23 -16.14
CA LEU A 169 -15.92 18.41 -15.65
C LEU A 169 -16.89 19.52 -15.22
N VAL A 170 -16.69 20.05 -14.01
CA VAL A 170 -17.54 21.11 -13.43
C VAL A 170 -16.72 22.36 -13.14
N PHE A 171 -16.99 23.46 -13.86
CA PHE A 171 -16.23 24.72 -13.74
C PHE A 171 -16.24 25.30 -12.31
N GLN A 172 -15.09 25.81 -11.86
CA GLN A 172 -14.84 26.32 -10.52
C GLN A 172 -14.41 27.78 -10.56
N ALA A 173 -15.35 28.69 -10.84
CA ALA A 173 -15.08 30.13 -10.98
C ALA A 173 -14.24 30.74 -9.83
N HIS A 174 -14.45 30.28 -8.59
CA HIS A 174 -13.72 30.75 -7.41
C HIS A 174 -12.25 30.32 -7.33
N LEU A 175 -11.83 29.33 -8.14
CA LEU A 175 -10.44 28.89 -8.28
C LEU A 175 -9.78 29.38 -9.58
N SER A 176 -10.57 29.87 -10.54
CA SER A 176 -10.12 30.30 -11.87
C SER A 176 -9.52 31.72 -11.91
N ALA A 177 -9.00 32.25 -10.79
CA ALA A 177 -8.37 33.58 -10.71
C ALA A 177 -9.19 34.79 -11.24
N GLY A 178 -10.51 34.63 -11.42
CA GLY A 178 -11.39 35.65 -12.02
C GLY A 178 -11.65 35.47 -13.53
N HIS A 179 -10.94 34.55 -14.18
CA HIS A 179 -11.20 34.13 -15.56
C HIS A 179 -12.55 33.47 -15.71
N LYS A 180 -13.11 33.57 -16.92
CA LYS A 180 -14.43 33.04 -17.26
C LYS A 180 -14.42 32.32 -18.59
N GLU A 181 -15.33 31.36 -18.71
CA GLU A 181 -15.56 30.59 -19.93
C GLU A 181 -15.86 31.44 -21.19
N ASP A 182 -16.36 32.67 -21.03
CA ASP A 182 -16.62 33.64 -22.09
C ASP A 182 -15.46 34.59 -22.43
N ASP A 183 -14.29 34.48 -21.77
CA ASP A 183 -13.10 35.26 -22.11
C ASP A 183 -12.61 34.95 -23.54
N VAL A 184 -12.30 35.97 -24.34
CA VAL A 184 -12.03 35.87 -25.80
C VAL A 184 -10.54 36.09 -26.12
N PHE A 185 -9.96 35.19 -26.91
CA PHE A 185 -8.54 35.20 -27.31
C PHE A 185 -8.38 34.91 -28.81
N TYR A 186 -7.22 35.26 -29.39
CA TYR A 186 -6.85 34.75 -30.71
C TYR A 186 -6.24 33.36 -30.53
N LEU A 187 -6.94 32.34 -31.03
CA LEU A 187 -6.59 30.93 -30.86
C LEU A 187 -6.53 30.23 -32.23
N PRO A 188 -5.78 29.10 -32.35
CA PRO A 188 -5.73 28.33 -33.59
C PRO A 188 -7.10 27.81 -34.01
N ASN A 189 -7.49 28.03 -35.26
CA ASN A 189 -8.67 27.41 -35.85
C ASN A 189 -8.36 25.92 -36.09
N ILE A 190 -8.64 25.09 -35.07
CA ILE A 190 -8.34 23.65 -35.06
C ILE A 190 -8.95 22.95 -36.28
N ALA A 191 -10.18 23.32 -36.66
CA ALA A 191 -10.87 22.71 -37.79
C ALA A 191 -10.17 23.02 -39.12
N LEU A 192 -9.89 24.30 -39.42
CA LEU A 192 -9.20 24.70 -40.64
C LEU A 192 -7.80 24.08 -40.73
N LEU A 193 -7.00 24.17 -39.66
CA LEU A 193 -5.64 23.63 -39.63
C LEU A 193 -5.63 22.10 -39.77
N SER A 194 -6.55 21.39 -39.13
CA SER A 194 -6.66 19.92 -39.28
C SER A 194 -7.08 19.51 -40.69
N ILE A 195 -8.07 20.21 -41.27
CA ILE A 195 -8.50 19.99 -42.65
C ILE A 195 -7.35 20.28 -43.63
N ALA A 196 -6.59 21.36 -43.41
CA ALA A 196 -5.42 21.71 -44.22
C ALA A 196 -4.32 20.62 -44.16
N GLN A 197 -4.00 20.11 -42.97
CA GLN A 197 -3.03 19.02 -42.76
C GLN A 197 -3.40 17.71 -43.46
N VAL A 198 -4.70 17.38 -43.51
CA VAL A 198 -5.18 16.19 -44.23
C VAL A 198 -5.16 16.47 -45.74
N ALA A 199 -5.76 17.58 -46.17
CA ALA A 199 -5.90 17.93 -47.58
C ALA A 199 -4.57 18.21 -48.30
N SER A 200 -3.54 18.73 -47.61
CA SER A 200 -2.25 19.04 -48.24
C SER A 200 -1.55 17.81 -48.84
N LYS A 201 -1.86 16.62 -48.32
CA LYS A 201 -1.33 15.31 -48.74
C LYS A 201 -2.04 14.74 -49.96
N HIS A 202 -3.16 15.34 -50.39
CA HIS A 202 -3.93 14.92 -51.55
C HIS A 202 -3.54 15.69 -52.83
N ASN A 203 -3.97 15.18 -53.98
CA ASN A 203 -3.67 15.80 -55.28
C ASN A 203 -4.32 17.20 -55.44
N TYR A 204 -3.92 17.92 -56.49
CA TYR A 204 -4.44 19.28 -56.75
C TYR A 204 -5.98 19.32 -56.91
N LEU A 205 -6.59 18.29 -57.51
CA LEU A 205 -8.04 18.25 -57.77
C LEU A 205 -8.87 18.20 -56.49
N ILE A 206 -8.37 17.54 -55.43
CA ILE A 206 -9.02 17.51 -54.10
C ILE A 206 -8.79 18.83 -53.35
N ARG A 207 -7.59 19.43 -53.48
CA ARG A 207 -7.23 20.69 -52.79
C ARG A 207 -7.90 21.93 -53.38
N LEU A 208 -8.12 21.97 -54.70
CA LEU A 208 -8.68 23.14 -55.40
C LEU A 208 -10.05 23.61 -54.85
N PRO A 209 -11.11 22.78 -54.78
CA PRO A 209 -12.41 23.24 -54.29
C PRO A 209 -12.36 23.70 -52.83
N LEU A 210 -11.52 23.05 -52.00
CA LEU A 210 -11.31 23.43 -50.61
C LEU A 210 -10.59 24.78 -50.48
N ASN A 211 -9.52 25.01 -51.26
CA ASN A 211 -8.82 26.30 -51.28
C ASN A 211 -9.70 27.45 -51.80
N LEU A 212 -10.58 27.18 -52.77
CA LEU A 212 -11.58 28.14 -53.22
C LEU A 212 -12.59 28.46 -52.12
N LEU A 213 -13.10 27.43 -51.42
CA LEU A 213 -14.03 27.58 -50.31
C LEU A 213 -13.42 28.42 -49.17
N ILE A 214 -12.20 28.08 -48.70
CA ILE A 214 -11.49 28.81 -47.63
C ILE A 214 -11.38 30.31 -47.94
N ARG A 215 -11.00 30.65 -49.17
CA ARG A 215 -10.89 32.05 -49.64
C ARG A 215 -12.24 32.73 -49.75
N GLN A 216 -13.27 32.04 -50.22
CA GLN A 216 -14.63 32.58 -50.35
C GLN A 216 -15.29 32.81 -48.99
N THR A 217 -15.07 31.92 -48.02
CA THR A 217 -15.57 32.06 -46.64
C THR A 217 -14.73 33.01 -45.79
N LYS A 218 -13.52 33.37 -46.26
CA LYS A 218 -12.52 34.16 -45.51
C LYS A 218 -12.14 33.51 -44.17
N THR A 219 -12.06 32.18 -44.15
CA THR A 219 -11.68 31.44 -42.94
C THR A 219 -10.17 31.58 -42.71
N VAL A 220 -9.78 31.99 -41.51
CA VAL A 220 -8.38 32.29 -41.14
C VAL A 220 -7.83 31.26 -40.13
N PRO A 221 -6.53 30.93 -40.14
CA PRO A 221 -5.98 29.92 -39.22
C PRO A 221 -5.86 30.36 -37.76
N LEU A 222 -5.93 31.66 -37.48
CA LEU A 222 -6.03 32.23 -36.13
C LEU A 222 -7.30 33.06 -36.07
N GLU A 223 -8.21 32.74 -35.16
CA GLU A 223 -9.50 33.44 -35.03
C GLU A 223 -9.84 33.75 -33.58
N LYS A 224 -10.77 34.69 -33.36
CA LYS A 224 -11.26 35.03 -32.02
C LYS A 224 -12.25 33.97 -31.56
N GLN A 225 -11.93 33.29 -30.47
CA GLN A 225 -12.81 32.30 -29.83
C GLN A 225 -12.87 32.55 -28.33
N THR A 226 -14.00 32.18 -27.71
CA THR A 226 -14.08 32.10 -26.25
C THR A 226 -13.28 30.90 -25.73
N ALA A 227 -12.78 31.00 -24.51
CA ALA A 227 -12.09 29.90 -23.81
C ALA A 227 -12.91 28.59 -23.85
N ARG A 228 -14.23 28.68 -23.61
CA ARG A 228 -15.15 27.53 -23.65
C ARG A 228 -15.32 26.94 -25.05
N GLN A 229 -15.46 27.77 -26.08
CA GLN A 229 -15.56 27.30 -27.47
C GLN A 229 -14.31 26.51 -27.91
N PHE A 230 -13.12 26.95 -27.50
CA PHE A 230 -11.88 26.26 -27.85
C PHE A 230 -11.68 24.95 -27.06
N MET A 231 -11.99 24.96 -25.75
CA MET A 231 -11.83 23.79 -24.89
C MET A 231 -12.89 22.71 -25.17
N PHE A 232 -14.18 23.09 -25.17
CA PHE A 232 -15.31 22.15 -25.24
C PHE A 232 -15.99 22.10 -26.60
N GLY A 233 -15.50 22.87 -27.56
CA GLY A 233 -16.09 22.95 -28.89
C GLY A 233 -17.39 23.73 -28.92
N TYR A 234 -17.87 23.91 -30.14
CA TYR A 234 -19.17 24.47 -30.46
C TYR A 234 -19.63 23.87 -31.79
N GLU A 235 -20.93 23.88 -32.03
CA GLU A 235 -21.49 23.42 -33.30
C GLU A 235 -21.22 24.49 -34.36
N THR A 236 -20.46 24.13 -35.41
CA THR A 236 -20.09 25.04 -36.49
C THR A 236 -20.75 24.66 -37.81
N THR A 237 -20.92 25.64 -38.68
CA THR A 237 -21.30 25.41 -40.08
C THR A 237 -20.23 24.59 -40.83
N LEU A 238 -18.95 24.70 -40.44
CA LEU A 238 -17.86 23.88 -40.98
C LEU A 238 -17.94 22.40 -40.55
N THR A 239 -18.37 22.08 -39.32
CA THR A 239 -18.59 20.68 -38.88
C THR A 239 -19.72 20.02 -39.67
N THR A 240 -20.81 20.74 -39.94
CA THR A 240 -21.85 20.25 -40.88
C THR A 240 -21.34 20.09 -42.31
N LEU A 241 -20.45 20.98 -42.78
CA LEU A 241 -19.82 20.85 -44.10
C LEU A 241 -18.89 19.62 -44.18
N GLY A 242 -18.09 19.37 -43.14
CA GLY A 242 -17.23 18.19 -43.03
C GLY A 242 -18.03 16.89 -43.09
N ASN A 243 -19.10 16.77 -42.28
CA ASN A 243 -20.05 15.65 -42.33
C ASN A 243 -20.69 15.49 -43.74
N THR A 244 -20.89 16.57 -44.50
CA THR A 244 -21.57 16.54 -45.81
C THR A 244 -20.63 16.15 -46.95
N PHE A 245 -19.41 16.68 -46.98
CA PHE A 245 -18.45 16.49 -48.08
C PHE A 245 -17.41 15.41 -47.82
N LEU A 246 -17.11 15.10 -46.55
CA LEU A 246 -16.09 14.13 -46.12
C LEU A 246 -16.61 13.23 -44.97
N PRO A 247 -17.77 12.55 -45.12
CA PRO A 247 -18.45 11.81 -44.04
C PRO A 247 -17.61 10.68 -43.43
N ASN A 248 -16.63 10.14 -44.16
CA ASN A 248 -15.73 9.10 -43.68
C ASN A 248 -14.49 9.63 -42.91
N TRP A 249 -14.27 10.95 -42.88
CA TRP A 249 -13.08 11.57 -42.26
C TRP A 249 -13.42 12.52 -41.10
N ILE A 250 -14.58 13.17 -41.12
CA ILE A 250 -15.04 14.06 -40.05
C ILE A 250 -16.45 13.59 -39.70
N SER A 251 -16.60 12.94 -38.54
CA SER A 251 -17.87 12.38 -38.06
C SER A 251 -18.28 12.98 -36.71
N PHE A 252 -18.01 14.27 -36.48
CA PHE A 252 -18.13 14.93 -35.18
C PHE A 252 -18.84 16.27 -35.33
N ASN A 253 -19.86 16.48 -34.49
CA ASN A 253 -20.68 17.71 -34.52
C ASN A 253 -20.01 18.89 -33.79
N LYS A 254 -18.92 18.64 -33.05
CA LYS A 254 -18.18 19.61 -32.23
C LYS A 254 -16.67 19.33 -32.35
N VAL A 255 -15.87 20.38 -32.22
CA VAL A 255 -14.39 20.31 -32.23
C VAL A 255 -13.87 21.07 -31.01
N GLY A 256 -13.64 20.36 -29.91
CA GLY A 256 -13.03 20.87 -28.69
C GLY A 256 -11.90 19.95 -28.22
N LEU A 257 -10.77 20.52 -27.80
CA LEU A 257 -9.61 19.71 -27.38
C LEU A 257 -9.89 18.92 -26.10
N ILE A 258 -10.54 19.56 -25.12
CA ILE A 258 -10.86 18.96 -23.82
C ILE A 258 -12.08 18.04 -23.93
N ASP A 259 -13.10 18.45 -24.70
CA ASP A 259 -14.27 17.62 -25.03
C ASP A 259 -13.84 16.22 -25.52
N ARG A 260 -12.93 16.17 -26.50
CA ARG A 260 -12.42 14.88 -27.00
C ARG A 260 -11.52 14.12 -26.01
N MET A 261 -10.77 14.80 -25.15
CA MET A 261 -10.00 14.11 -24.10
C MET A 261 -10.88 13.41 -23.06
N TYR A 262 -12.12 13.89 -22.89
CA TYR A 262 -13.08 13.45 -21.88
C TYR A 262 -14.35 12.80 -22.48
N ASP A 263 -14.36 12.54 -23.79
CA ASP A 263 -15.36 11.71 -24.48
C ASP A 263 -15.08 10.23 -24.18
N PHE A 264 -16.02 9.54 -23.54
CA PHE A 264 -15.92 8.12 -23.15
C PHE A 264 -17.09 7.27 -23.67
N ASP A 265 -17.94 7.77 -24.57
CA ASP A 265 -19.26 7.16 -24.89
C ASP A 265 -19.15 5.68 -25.33
N ASN A 266 -18.11 5.39 -26.12
CA ASN A 266 -17.83 4.07 -26.69
C ASN A 266 -16.72 3.31 -25.96
N ASP A 267 -16.23 3.84 -24.84
CA ASP A 267 -15.13 3.24 -24.09
C ASP A 267 -15.61 2.18 -23.10
N PHE A 268 -14.72 1.25 -22.82
CA PHE A 268 -14.85 0.29 -21.74
C PHE A 268 -13.48 -0.25 -21.34
N GLU A 269 -13.39 -0.67 -20.08
CA GLU A 269 -12.14 -0.99 -19.41
C GLU A 269 -12.31 -2.26 -18.58
N THR A 270 -11.24 -3.05 -18.52
CA THR A 270 -11.18 -4.27 -17.72
C THR A 270 -10.08 -4.11 -16.67
N PHE A 271 -10.40 -4.27 -15.40
CA PHE A 271 -9.46 -4.17 -14.28
C PHE A 271 -9.34 -5.50 -13.53
N TYR A 272 -8.18 -5.75 -12.92
CA TYR A 272 -8.03 -6.88 -12.00
C TYR A 272 -8.75 -6.61 -10.67
N THR A 273 -9.48 -7.60 -10.19
CA THR A 273 -10.11 -7.56 -8.84
C THR A 273 -9.08 -7.72 -7.72
N GLY A 274 -7.97 -8.40 -8.00
CA GLY A 274 -6.98 -8.80 -7.01
C GLY A 274 -7.31 -10.09 -6.25
N VAL A 275 -8.25 -10.91 -6.73
CA VAL A 275 -8.52 -12.25 -6.17
C VAL A 275 -7.31 -13.18 -6.30
N ASP A 276 -6.61 -13.16 -7.44
CA ASP A 276 -5.41 -13.99 -7.68
C ASP A 276 -4.12 -13.39 -7.09
N ASP A 277 -4.00 -12.06 -7.13
CA ASP A 277 -2.89 -11.29 -6.55
C ASP A 277 -3.43 -9.94 -6.06
N GLU A 278 -3.52 -9.77 -4.74
CA GLU A 278 -4.10 -8.58 -4.13
C GLU A 278 -3.29 -7.29 -4.43
N SER A 279 -2.05 -7.42 -4.91
CA SER A 279 -1.22 -6.28 -5.34
C SER A 279 -1.71 -5.67 -6.65
N LEU A 280 -2.40 -6.43 -7.50
CA LEU A 280 -2.88 -5.97 -8.82
C LEU A 280 -4.30 -5.37 -8.80
N SER A 281 -4.98 -5.41 -7.66
CA SER A 281 -6.32 -4.82 -7.47
C SER A 281 -6.43 -3.40 -8.03
N GLY A 282 -7.39 -3.16 -8.93
CA GLY A 282 -7.62 -1.85 -9.57
C GLY A 282 -6.60 -1.44 -10.64
N LEU A 283 -5.78 -2.36 -11.15
CA LEU A 283 -4.91 -2.13 -12.31
C LEU A 283 -5.54 -2.66 -13.61
N TYR A 284 -5.19 -2.03 -14.73
CA TYR A 284 -5.67 -2.41 -16.07
C TYR A 284 -5.25 -3.83 -16.44
N GLU A 285 -6.24 -4.65 -16.80
CA GLU A 285 -6.05 -5.87 -17.59
C GLU A 285 -6.06 -5.51 -19.08
N SER A 286 -7.09 -4.75 -19.52
CA SER A 286 -7.27 -4.30 -20.90
C SER A 286 -8.12 -3.02 -21.01
N TYR A 287 -7.98 -2.34 -22.16
CA TYR A 287 -8.76 -1.17 -22.58
C TYR A 287 -9.33 -1.49 -23.97
N LEU A 288 -10.62 -1.24 -24.19
CA LEU A 288 -11.33 -1.66 -25.41
C LEU A 288 -11.14 -3.16 -25.76
N GLY A 289 -10.99 -4.01 -24.74
CA GLY A 289 -10.78 -5.46 -24.88
C GLY A 289 -9.38 -5.90 -25.29
N SER A 290 -8.39 -4.99 -25.32
CA SER A 290 -6.98 -5.32 -25.60
C SER A 290 -6.03 -4.84 -24.49
N PRO A 291 -5.01 -5.64 -24.11
CA PRO A 291 -3.91 -5.17 -23.24
C PRO A 291 -2.88 -4.32 -24.00
N LYS A 292 -3.05 -4.15 -25.32
CA LYS A 292 -2.17 -3.39 -26.22
C LYS A 292 -2.97 -2.33 -26.99
N LEU A 293 -2.52 -1.09 -26.94
CA LEU A 293 -3.07 0.02 -27.70
C LEU A 293 -2.81 -0.15 -29.19
N ALA A 294 -3.86 -0.07 -30.01
CA ALA A 294 -3.81 -0.30 -31.46
C ALA A 294 -3.02 0.77 -32.24
N GLN A 295 -2.76 1.93 -31.62
CA GLN A 295 -2.04 3.05 -32.20
C GLN A 295 -0.52 2.84 -32.26
N TRP A 296 0.02 1.88 -31.48
CA TRP A 296 1.46 1.70 -31.30
C TRP A 296 1.92 0.31 -31.69
N GLU A 297 3.08 0.22 -32.33
CA GLU A 297 3.71 -1.05 -32.68
C GLU A 297 4.60 -1.56 -31.54
N GLY A 298 4.59 -2.87 -31.30
CA GLY A 298 5.46 -3.52 -30.33
C GLY A 298 5.10 -3.30 -28.85
N ASP A 299 5.56 -4.20 -28.00
CA ASP A 299 5.10 -4.32 -26.61
C ASP A 299 5.61 -3.18 -25.71
N HIS A 300 6.74 -2.56 -26.05
CA HIS A 300 7.30 -1.42 -25.30
C HIS A 300 6.43 -0.15 -25.35
N CYS A 301 5.77 0.08 -26.49
CA CYS A 301 4.95 1.27 -26.74
C CYS A 301 3.45 1.02 -26.54
N SER A 302 2.96 -0.17 -26.89
CA SER A 302 1.52 -0.48 -26.87
C SER A 302 0.99 -1.01 -25.54
N ASN A 303 1.82 -1.65 -24.70
CA ASN A 303 1.35 -2.35 -23.51
C ASN A 303 0.81 -1.40 -22.43
N ILE A 304 -0.43 -1.67 -21.97
CA ILE A 304 -1.07 -1.00 -20.84
C ILE A 304 -1.34 -1.95 -19.66
N ARG A 305 -1.06 -3.25 -19.79
CA ARG A 305 -1.33 -4.22 -18.72
C ARG A 305 -0.56 -3.85 -17.45
N ASN A 306 -1.24 -3.93 -16.31
CA ASN A 306 -0.79 -3.50 -14.98
C ASN A 306 -0.58 -1.98 -14.84
N ALA A 307 -1.10 -1.15 -15.75
CA ALA A 307 -1.16 0.29 -15.55
C ALA A 307 -2.23 0.68 -14.52
N SER A 308 -2.03 1.84 -13.91
CA SER A 308 -3.02 2.54 -13.08
C SER A 308 -3.75 3.61 -13.89
N ASP A 309 -5.05 3.78 -13.64
CA ASP A 309 -5.89 4.90 -14.08
C ASP A 309 -5.61 6.22 -13.31
N GLY A 310 -4.76 6.14 -12.28
CA GLY A 310 -4.47 7.21 -11.32
C GLY A 310 -5.27 7.14 -10.03
N THR A 311 -6.28 6.26 -9.93
CA THR A 311 -7.07 6.05 -8.71
C THR A 311 -6.41 5.05 -7.78
N LYS A 312 -5.91 3.93 -8.32
CA LYS A 312 -5.17 2.93 -7.55
C LYS A 312 -3.94 2.42 -8.32
N PHE A 313 -2.80 2.41 -7.63
CA PHE A 313 -1.56 1.78 -8.09
C PHE A 313 -1.38 0.42 -7.42
N LYS A 314 -0.34 -0.30 -7.87
CA LYS A 314 0.06 -1.58 -7.32
C LYS A 314 0.27 -1.49 -5.80
N SER A 315 -0.20 -2.48 -5.05
CA SER A 315 0.04 -2.58 -3.59
C SER A 315 1.40 -3.22 -3.31
N PHE A 316 1.96 -2.98 -2.12
CA PHE A 316 3.26 -3.55 -1.68
C PHE A 316 4.44 -3.26 -2.63
N ILE A 317 4.50 -2.02 -3.12
CA ILE A 317 5.53 -1.53 -4.04
C ILE A 317 6.91 -1.67 -3.39
N LYS A 318 7.85 -2.28 -4.11
CA LYS A 318 9.25 -2.47 -3.69
C LYS A 318 10.10 -1.25 -4.04
N ASP A 319 11.23 -1.09 -3.37
CA ASP A 319 12.22 -0.08 -3.77
C ASP A 319 12.68 -0.33 -5.23
N GLU A 320 12.93 0.74 -5.97
CA GLU A 320 13.32 0.74 -7.40
C GLU A 320 12.29 0.13 -8.39
N GLU A 321 11.14 -0.38 -7.91
CA GLU A 321 10.07 -0.88 -8.77
C GLU A 321 9.43 0.24 -9.61
N GLN A 322 9.39 0.04 -10.93
CA GLN A 322 8.72 0.93 -11.88
C GLN A 322 7.21 0.68 -11.89
N LEU A 323 6.43 1.74 -12.06
CA LEU A 323 4.97 1.67 -12.21
C LEU A 323 4.53 2.18 -13.58
N LEU A 324 3.34 1.76 -14.03
CA LEU A 324 2.69 2.27 -15.23
C LEU A 324 1.47 3.12 -14.86
N PHE A 325 1.30 4.25 -15.53
CA PHE A 325 0.13 5.12 -15.45
C PHE A 325 -0.46 5.30 -16.85
N PHE A 326 -1.76 5.09 -17.02
CA PHE A 326 -2.46 5.23 -18.29
C PHE A 326 -3.78 5.97 -18.09
N ARG A 327 -4.05 6.91 -18.98
CA ARG A 327 -5.38 7.47 -19.23
C ARG A 327 -5.54 7.67 -20.74
N LYS A 328 -6.77 7.54 -21.25
CA LYS A 328 -7.12 7.83 -22.65
C LYS A 328 -6.48 9.13 -23.17
N SER A 329 -6.57 10.19 -22.37
CA SER A 329 -6.06 11.52 -22.69
C SER A 329 -4.55 11.59 -23.00
N MET A 330 -3.78 10.59 -22.58
CA MET A 330 -2.33 10.51 -22.81
C MET A 330 -1.97 9.70 -24.06
N CYS A 331 -2.92 8.98 -24.67
CA CYS A 331 -2.75 8.08 -25.82
C CYS A 331 -1.72 6.93 -25.63
N ARG A 332 -1.03 6.84 -24.49
CA ARG A 332 -0.08 5.77 -24.14
C ARG A 332 0.08 5.62 -22.64
N ALA A 333 0.58 4.47 -22.18
CA ALA A 333 1.08 4.33 -20.82
C ALA A 333 2.38 5.13 -20.62
N GLN A 334 2.50 5.79 -19.47
CA GLN A 334 3.73 6.40 -18.98
C GLN A 334 4.35 5.52 -17.91
N ARG A 335 5.66 5.27 -18.03
CA ARG A 335 6.46 4.62 -16.99
C ARG A 335 6.86 5.64 -15.94
N MET A 336 6.81 5.22 -14.68
CA MET A 336 7.14 6.03 -13.53
C MET A 336 8.27 5.40 -12.72
N VAL A 337 9.21 6.23 -12.29
CA VAL A 337 10.38 5.87 -11.50
C VAL A 337 10.35 6.53 -10.13
N GLN A 338 10.96 5.86 -9.15
CA GLN A 338 11.03 6.35 -7.77
C GLN A 338 12.14 7.39 -7.64
N THR A 339 11.83 8.54 -7.03
CA THR A 339 12.81 9.61 -6.73
C THR A 339 12.95 9.90 -5.24
N GLY A 340 12.24 9.16 -4.38
CA GLY A 340 12.42 9.19 -2.93
C GLY A 340 11.29 8.49 -2.18
N SER A 341 11.62 7.69 -1.15
CA SER A 341 10.65 6.88 -0.37
C SER A 341 10.28 7.46 1.00
N ASN A 342 11.03 8.46 1.49
CA ASN A 342 10.91 9.01 2.85
C ASN A 342 10.12 10.33 2.92
N HIS A 343 8.99 10.43 2.20
CA HIS A 343 8.12 11.60 2.30
C HIS A 343 6.90 11.31 3.20
N GLU A 344 6.35 12.36 3.83
CA GLU A 344 5.10 12.28 4.57
C GLU A 344 4.06 13.25 3.97
N VAL A 345 2.86 12.75 3.69
CA VAL A 345 1.72 13.51 3.18
C VAL A 345 0.53 13.23 4.09
N ASP A 346 -0.07 14.28 4.67
CA ASP A 346 -1.28 14.17 5.51
C ASP A 346 -1.14 13.18 6.71
N GLY A 347 0.09 12.97 7.20
CA GLY A 347 0.39 12.04 8.29
C GLY A 347 0.73 10.61 7.83
N LEU A 348 0.77 10.35 6.52
CA LEU A 348 0.99 9.04 5.90
C LEU A 348 2.32 9.02 5.14
N GLN A 349 3.03 7.89 5.22
CA GLN A 349 4.27 7.67 4.47
C GLN A 349 3.98 7.56 2.96
N ALA A 350 4.83 8.19 2.15
CA ALA A 350 4.64 8.36 0.72
C ALA A 350 5.96 8.21 -0.04
N THR A 351 5.94 7.41 -1.10
CA THR A 351 7.00 7.35 -2.11
C THR A 351 6.66 8.31 -3.24
N LYS A 352 7.63 9.14 -3.63
CA LYS A 352 7.53 10.05 -4.78
C LYS A 352 7.89 9.30 -6.06
N PHE A 353 6.96 9.31 -6.99
CA PHE A 353 7.12 8.87 -8.36
C PHE A 353 7.10 10.06 -9.31
N VAL A 354 7.92 9.99 -10.35
CA VAL A 354 7.94 10.91 -11.51
C VAL A 354 7.93 10.08 -12.79
N PHE A 355 7.59 10.66 -13.94
CA PHE A 355 7.77 9.95 -15.21
C PHE A 355 9.25 9.68 -15.49
N GLU A 356 9.55 8.60 -16.23
CA GLU A 356 10.93 8.29 -16.63
C GLU A 356 11.58 9.44 -17.42
N GLU A 357 12.88 9.65 -17.23
CA GLU A 357 13.64 10.60 -18.06
C GLU A 357 13.47 10.23 -19.54
N ASN A 358 13.32 11.22 -20.42
CA ASN A 358 13.09 11.00 -21.84
C ASN A 358 11.83 10.16 -22.15
N ALA A 359 10.81 10.14 -21.27
CA ALA A 359 9.53 9.47 -21.52
C ALA A 359 8.86 9.88 -22.85
N LEU A 360 9.08 11.12 -23.30
CA LEU A 360 8.55 11.68 -24.55
C LEU A 360 9.61 11.74 -25.68
N ASP A 361 10.67 10.93 -25.60
CA ASP A 361 11.66 10.79 -26.67
C ASP A 361 11.09 10.06 -27.90
N ASN A 362 11.67 10.37 -29.05
CA ASN A 362 11.28 9.85 -30.37
C ASN A 362 12.19 8.70 -30.85
N GLY A 363 13.02 8.13 -29.97
CA GLY A 363 14.03 7.14 -30.32
C GLY A 363 15.42 7.73 -30.61
N GLN A 364 15.63 9.04 -30.41
CA GLN A 364 16.93 9.70 -30.56
C GLN A 364 17.86 9.41 -29.38
N ILE A 365 17.32 9.25 -28.17
CA ILE A 365 18.09 8.97 -26.95
C ILE A 365 17.89 7.51 -26.53
N ASP A 366 16.65 7.02 -26.48
CA ASP A 366 16.34 5.62 -26.19
C ASP A 366 15.72 4.96 -27.43
N ALA A 367 16.51 4.16 -28.13
CA ALA A 367 16.08 3.45 -29.34
C ALA A 367 14.79 2.62 -29.18
N ARG A 368 14.40 2.23 -27.96
CA ARG A 368 13.12 1.55 -27.68
C ARG A 368 11.91 2.45 -27.94
N ASN A 369 12.04 3.76 -27.71
CA ASN A 369 10.97 4.74 -27.93
C ASN A 369 10.70 5.04 -29.42
N LYS A 370 11.48 4.48 -30.34
CA LYS A 370 11.27 4.63 -31.79
C LYS A 370 9.91 4.10 -32.28
N CYS A 371 9.25 3.20 -31.53
CA CYS A 371 7.88 2.77 -31.84
C CYS A 371 6.81 3.83 -31.59
N PHE A 372 7.14 4.97 -30.98
CA PHE A 372 6.26 6.15 -30.94
C PHE A 372 6.34 7.03 -32.21
N CYS A 373 7.19 6.68 -33.19
CA CYS A 373 7.24 7.36 -34.48
C CYS A 373 6.26 6.75 -35.49
N ARG A 374 5.20 7.51 -35.80
CA ARG A 374 4.11 7.06 -36.64
C ARG A 374 4.56 6.81 -38.08
N LYS A 375 4.41 5.57 -38.57
CA LYS A 375 4.79 5.17 -39.95
C LYS A 375 6.25 5.51 -40.29
N GLY A 376 7.14 5.45 -39.30
CA GLY A 376 8.56 5.79 -39.43
C GLY A 376 8.87 7.30 -39.51
N GLN A 377 7.86 8.16 -39.39
CA GLN A 377 8.02 9.61 -39.28
C GLN A 377 7.99 10.01 -37.79
N CYS A 378 9.09 10.60 -37.32
CA CYS A 378 9.21 11.08 -35.94
C CYS A 378 8.93 12.59 -35.89
N LEU A 379 8.21 13.04 -34.87
CA LEU A 379 8.26 14.45 -34.44
C LEU A 379 9.58 14.74 -33.71
N ALA A 380 9.85 15.99 -33.40
CA ALA A 380 11.01 16.38 -32.60
C ALA A 380 10.96 15.77 -31.19
N ARG A 381 12.13 15.58 -30.54
CA ARG A 381 12.22 15.04 -29.18
C ARG A 381 11.36 15.85 -28.21
N GLY A 382 10.64 15.18 -27.31
CA GLY A 382 9.71 15.80 -26.37
C GLY A 382 8.27 15.93 -26.88
N LEU A 383 8.02 15.56 -28.15
CA LEU A 383 6.68 15.49 -28.75
C LEU A 383 6.28 14.04 -29.02
N ILE A 384 5.05 13.70 -28.67
CA ILE A 384 4.40 12.43 -29.07
C ILE A 384 3.28 12.74 -30.05
N ASP A 385 3.34 12.16 -31.25
CA ASP A 385 2.28 12.22 -32.25
C ASP A 385 1.08 11.37 -31.80
N VAL A 386 -0.01 12.02 -31.38
CA VAL A 386 -1.23 11.35 -30.90
C VAL A 386 -2.37 11.42 -31.92
N THR A 387 -2.05 11.70 -33.19
CA THR A 387 -3.01 11.88 -34.29
C THR A 387 -4.08 10.79 -34.36
N ASP A 388 -3.70 9.52 -34.17
CA ASP A 388 -4.63 8.38 -34.28
C ASP A 388 -5.50 8.14 -33.02
N CYS A 389 -5.24 8.83 -31.91
CA CYS A 389 -6.17 8.93 -30.78
C CYS A 389 -7.20 10.06 -30.96
N TYR A 390 -6.79 11.14 -31.65
CA TYR A 390 -7.53 12.40 -31.76
C TYR A 390 -8.02 12.67 -33.20
N TYR A 391 -8.88 11.78 -33.71
CA TYR A 391 -9.64 11.96 -34.96
C TYR A 391 -8.81 12.15 -36.25
N GLY A 392 -7.51 11.83 -36.23
CA GLY A 392 -6.63 12.14 -37.36
C GLY A 392 -6.21 13.62 -37.43
N PHE A 393 -6.57 14.44 -36.43
CA PHE A 393 -6.07 15.81 -36.29
C PHE A 393 -4.58 15.80 -35.90
N PRO A 394 -3.76 16.78 -36.32
CA PRO A 394 -2.32 16.84 -36.05
C PRO A 394 -1.98 17.17 -34.58
N ILE A 395 -2.54 16.44 -33.62
CA ILE A 395 -2.32 16.70 -32.21
C ILE A 395 -1.02 16.02 -31.76
N ALA A 396 -0.18 16.78 -31.08
CA ALA A 396 1.03 16.30 -30.42
C ALA A 396 1.04 16.68 -28.94
N LEU A 397 1.35 15.73 -28.07
CA LEU A 397 1.51 15.96 -26.63
C LEU A 397 2.97 16.28 -26.29
N SER A 398 3.18 17.21 -25.35
CA SER A 398 4.48 17.55 -24.78
C SER A 398 4.36 17.85 -23.29
N TYR A 399 5.46 18.13 -22.59
CA TYR A 399 5.39 18.84 -21.31
C TYR A 399 5.13 20.35 -21.53
N PRO A 400 4.61 21.08 -20.52
CA PRO A 400 4.35 22.51 -20.62
C PRO A 400 5.58 23.35 -21.02
N HIS A 401 5.34 24.32 -21.89
CA HIS A 401 6.33 25.21 -22.51
C HIS A 401 7.47 24.48 -23.24
N PHE A 402 7.20 23.28 -23.76
CA PHE A 402 8.22 22.38 -24.35
C PHE A 402 9.38 22.07 -23.39
N HIS A 403 9.08 21.91 -22.09
CA HIS A 403 10.03 21.35 -21.15
C HIS A 403 10.47 19.93 -21.57
N ASP A 404 11.73 19.57 -21.28
CA ASP A 404 12.42 18.36 -21.76
C ASP A 404 12.18 18.01 -23.25
N SER A 405 12.20 19.02 -24.11
CA SER A 405 12.00 18.85 -25.56
C SER A 405 13.21 19.32 -26.37
N ASP A 406 13.15 19.20 -27.69
CA ASP A 406 14.17 19.72 -28.60
C ASP A 406 14.15 21.28 -28.62
N PRO A 407 15.28 21.97 -28.40
CA PRO A 407 15.34 23.43 -28.41
C PRO A 407 14.85 24.10 -29.71
N SER A 408 14.88 23.38 -30.84
CA SER A 408 14.37 23.89 -32.13
C SER A 408 12.90 24.30 -32.07
N LEU A 409 12.08 23.66 -31.22
CA LEU A 409 10.67 24.01 -31.01
C LEU A 409 10.48 25.44 -30.53
N LEU A 410 11.38 25.92 -29.66
CA LEU A 410 11.37 27.27 -29.09
C LEU A 410 11.88 28.33 -30.09
N THR A 411 12.55 27.93 -31.19
CA THR A 411 13.11 28.91 -32.14
C THR A 411 12.07 29.61 -33.01
N LYS A 412 10.91 28.98 -33.23
CA LYS A 412 9.83 29.48 -34.11
C LYS A 412 8.73 30.27 -33.39
N VAL A 413 8.75 30.29 -32.06
CA VAL A 413 7.69 30.86 -31.21
C VAL A 413 8.31 31.76 -30.13
N ILE A 414 7.53 32.69 -29.58
CA ILE A 414 7.95 33.61 -28.51
C ILE A 414 6.94 33.50 -27.37
N GLY A 415 7.39 33.62 -26.12
CA GLY A 415 6.54 33.60 -24.91
C GLY A 415 6.50 32.27 -24.15
N LEU A 416 7.25 31.24 -24.60
CA LEU A 416 7.37 29.98 -23.88
C LEU A 416 8.59 29.97 -22.94
N HIS A 417 8.39 29.53 -21.70
CA HIS A 417 9.37 29.58 -20.63
C HIS A 417 9.46 28.23 -19.87
N PRO A 418 10.12 27.19 -20.43
CA PRO A 418 10.22 25.88 -19.79
C PRO A 418 10.93 25.93 -18.42
N ASN A 419 10.28 25.39 -17.40
CA ASN A 419 10.81 25.33 -16.04
C ASN A 419 10.47 23.99 -15.38
N GLU A 420 11.48 23.22 -14.99
CA GLU A 420 11.32 21.88 -14.40
C GLU A 420 10.46 21.88 -13.13
N SER A 421 10.66 22.86 -12.24
CA SER A 421 9.93 22.94 -10.96
C SER A 421 8.43 23.21 -11.15
N LEU A 422 8.06 23.92 -12.22
CA LEU A 422 6.69 24.25 -12.55
C LEU A 422 6.05 23.19 -13.45
N HIS A 423 6.79 22.63 -14.40
CA HIS A 423 6.23 21.84 -15.52
C HIS A 423 6.43 20.32 -15.37
N SER A 424 7.21 19.86 -14.38
CA SER A 424 7.31 18.43 -14.05
C SER A 424 6.02 17.86 -13.46
N SER A 425 5.84 16.55 -13.66
CA SER A 425 4.74 15.75 -13.11
C SER A 425 5.22 14.86 -11.97
N PHE A 426 4.37 14.63 -10.96
CA PHE A 426 4.68 13.71 -9.86
C PHE A 426 3.44 13.07 -9.23
N PHE A 427 3.66 11.94 -8.58
CA PHE A 427 2.71 11.26 -7.71
C PHE A 427 3.34 10.97 -6.35
N MET A 428 2.59 11.16 -5.27
CA MET A 428 2.95 10.75 -3.91
C MET A 428 2.07 9.56 -3.56
N ILE A 429 2.63 8.35 -3.56
CA ILE A 429 1.88 7.09 -3.44
C ILE A 429 2.26 6.40 -2.13
N ASN A 430 1.28 5.90 -1.37
CA ASN A 430 1.57 5.04 -0.23
C ASN A 430 2.00 3.65 -0.72
N ALA A 431 3.29 3.31 -0.59
CA ALA A 431 3.85 2.06 -1.13
C ALA A 431 3.13 0.78 -0.66
N VAL A 432 2.54 0.76 0.54
CA VAL A 432 1.87 -0.42 1.08
C VAL A 432 0.50 -0.64 0.43
N SER A 433 -0.31 0.40 0.27
CA SER A 433 -1.67 0.30 -0.28
C SER A 433 -1.77 0.55 -1.79
N GLY A 434 -0.75 1.15 -2.40
CA GLY A 434 -0.80 1.66 -3.77
C GLY A 434 -1.72 2.88 -3.93
N LEU A 435 -2.16 3.52 -2.85
CA LEU A 435 -3.10 4.64 -2.93
C LEU A 435 -2.37 5.98 -3.11
N PRO A 436 -2.81 6.84 -4.07
CA PRO A 436 -2.29 8.19 -4.20
C PRO A 436 -2.74 9.06 -3.03
N LEU A 437 -1.82 9.88 -2.52
CA LEU A 437 -2.05 10.82 -1.41
C LEU A 437 -2.02 12.28 -1.88
N LYS A 438 -1.24 12.56 -2.93
CA LYS A 438 -1.12 13.84 -3.61
C LYS A 438 -0.55 13.60 -5.01
N LEU A 439 -1.02 14.30 -6.03
CA LEU A 439 -0.49 14.19 -7.40
C LEU A 439 -0.62 15.51 -8.17
N SER A 440 0.20 15.65 -9.20
CA SER A 440 0.16 16.74 -10.20
C SER A 440 0.68 16.17 -11.51
N VAL A 441 -0.20 15.93 -12.48
CA VAL A 441 0.12 15.48 -13.84
C VAL A 441 -0.05 16.66 -14.79
N LYS A 442 0.99 16.98 -15.57
CA LYS A 442 1.03 18.14 -16.45
C LYS A 442 1.40 17.76 -17.88
N PHE A 443 0.56 18.15 -18.83
CA PHE A 443 0.79 17.97 -20.26
C PHE A 443 0.31 19.18 -21.05
N GLN A 444 0.94 19.39 -22.20
CA GLN A 444 0.61 20.41 -23.18
C GLN A 444 0.13 19.74 -24.46
N ILE A 445 -0.91 20.34 -25.03
CA ILE A 445 -1.48 19.99 -26.33
C ILE A 445 -0.92 20.97 -27.36
N ASN A 446 -0.57 20.44 -28.52
CA ASN A 446 -0.01 21.21 -29.62
C ASN A 446 -0.61 20.73 -30.94
N MET A 447 -0.64 21.61 -31.96
CA MET A 447 -0.88 21.22 -33.34
C MET A 447 0.46 21.11 -34.08
N ALA A 448 0.89 19.89 -34.40
CA ALA A 448 2.14 19.60 -35.11
C ALA A 448 1.91 19.58 -36.63
N MET A 449 2.06 20.74 -37.26
CA MET A 449 1.78 20.92 -38.69
C MET A 449 2.91 20.34 -39.55
N GLY A 450 2.54 19.56 -40.57
CA GLY A 450 3.46 19.17 -41.63
C GLY A 450 3.56 20.24 -42.71
N ASP A 451 3.92 19.86 -43.93
CA ASP A 451 3.85 20.77 -45.06
C ASP A 451 2.38 21.02 -45.47
N ILE A 452 1.92 22.24 -45.17
CA ILE A 452 0.60 22.79 -45.56
C ILE A 452 0.75 24.04 -46.44
N SER A 453 1.94 24.29 -47.01
CA SER A 453 2.25 25.43 -47.89
C SER A 453 1.38 25.55 -49.15
N ASN A 454 0.61 24.50 -49.46
CA ASN A 454 -0.28 24.43 -50.62
C ASN A 454 -1.76 24.66 -50.26
N MET A 455 -2.07 24.94 -48.99
CA MET A 455 -3.41 25.19 -48.49
C MET A 455 -3.61 26.69 -48.26
N ALA A 456 -4.70 27.23 -48.79
CA ALA A 456 -4.96 28.67 -48.78
C ALA A 456 -5.01 29.24 -47.36
N GLU A 457 -4.41 30.42 -47.17
CA GLU A 457 -4.28 31.16 -45.91
C GLU A 457 -3.44 30.45 -44.83
N CYS A 458 -3.04 29.19 -45.07
CA CYS A 458 -2.37 28.32 -44.11
C CYS A 458 -0.85 28.25 -44.34
N GLU A 459 -0.32 28.95 -45.35
CA GLU A 459 1.03 28.76 -45.86
C GLU A 459 2.12 29.06 -44.82
N ARG A 460 1.86 30.04 -43.94
CA ARG A 460 2.77 30.41 -42.84
C ARG A 460 2.84 29.36 -41.71
N PHE A 461 1.84 28.49 -41.62
CA PHE A 461 1.73 27.44 -40.60
C PHE A 461 2.34 26.10 -41.07
N ALA A 462 3.07 26.09 -42.19
CA ALA A 462 3.78 24.90 -42.65
C ALA A 462 4.99 24.57 -41.76
N ASN A 463 5.12 23.30 -41.38
CA ASN A 463 6.26 22.75 -40.64
C ASN A 463 6.54 23.46 -39.28
N ILE A 464 5.48 23.84 -38.57
CA ILE A 464 5.55 24.45 -37.22
C ILE A 464 4.69 23.66 -36.23
N VAL A 465 5.12 23.65 -34.96
CA VAL A 465 4.34 23.10 -33.85
C VAL A 465 3.73 24.28 -33.11
N ILE A 466 2.39 24.33 -33.09
CA ILE A 466 1.61 25.43 -32.51
C ILE A 466 1.17 25.03 -31.11
N PRO A 467 1.66 25.66 -30.03
CA PRO A 467 1.10 25.49 -28.69
C PRO A 467 -0.38 25.89 -28.69
N THR A 468 -1.26 25.07 -28.09
CA THR A 468 -2.69 25.39 -27.98
C THR A 468 -3.08 25.70 -26.54
N LEU A 469 -2.85 24.73 -25.66
CA LEU A 469 -3.09 24.84 -24.22
C LEU A 469 -2.21 23.84 -23.47
N TRP A 470 -2.04 24.05 -22.17
CA TRP A 470 -1.56 23.02 -21.26
C TRP A 470 -2.47 22.90 -20.05
N PHE A 471 -2.39 21.75 -19.37
CA PHE A 471 -3.25 21.44 -18.24
C PHE A 471 -2.50 20.75 -17.10
N GLU A 472 -2.96 20.97 -15.87
CA GLU A 472 -2.52 20.30 -14.64
C GLU A 472 -3.72 19.55 -14.04
N ILE A 473 -3.68 18.21 -14.06
CA ILE A 473 -4.58 17.37 -13.25
C ILE A 473 -3.93 17.22 -11.87
N THR A 474 -4.59 17.73 -10.82
CA THR A 474 -3.99 17.90 -9.50
C THR A 474 -4.93 17.47 -8.37
N MET A 475 -4.36 16.78 -7.38
CA MET A 475 -5.01 16.48 -6.11
C MET A 475 -4.07 16.95 -5.00
N LEU A 476 -4.43 18.05 -4.34
CA LEU A 476 -3.52 18.78 -3.46
C LEU A 476 -3.33 18.12 -2.08
N GLN A 477 -4.39 17.49 -1.56
CA GLN A 477 -4.49 16.90 -0.22
C GLN A 477 -5.63 15.87 -0.18
N LEU A 478 -5.66 15.02 0.86
CA LEU A 478 -6.78 14.08 1.06
C LEU A 478 -7.97 14.75 1.76
N PRO A 479 -9.21 14.50 1.31
CA PRO A 479 -10.43 14.88 2.04
C PRO A 479 -10.41 14.32 3.47
N ARG A 480 -10.86 15.12 4.45
CA ARG A 480 -10.73 14.79 5.89
C ARG A 480 -11.26 13.41 6.27
N GLY A 481 -12.41 13.01 5.70
CA GLY A 481 -13.00 11.69 5.94
C GLY A 481 -12.13 10.54 5.42
N LEU A 482 -11.61 10.68 4.19
CA LEU A 482 -10.74 9.69 3.55
C LEU A 482 -9.38 9.60 4.28
N ARG A 483 -8.78 10.75 4.58
CA ARG A 483 -7.54 10.85 5.37
C ARG A 483 -7.64 10.13 6.70
N ASN A 484 -8.72 10.34 7.45
CA ASN A 484 -8.91 9.69 8.75
C ASN A 484 -9.04 8.16 8.64
N ARG A 485 -9.73 7.66 7.59
CA ARG A 485 -9.78 6.21 7.29
C ARG A 485 -8.40 5.66 6.93
N PHE A 486 -7.65 6.34 6.07
CA PHE A 486 -6.31 5.91 5.68
C PHE A 486 -5.32 5.92 6.86
N LEU A 487 -5.38 6.94 7.73
CA LEU A 487 -4.61 6.97 8.97
C LEU A 487 -4.98 5.81 9.91
N PHE A 488 -6.27 5.49 10.04
CA PHE A 488 -6.74 4.35 10.82
C PHE A 488 -6.14 3.02 10.31
N TYR A 489 -6.30 2.72 9.02
CA TYR A 489 -5.79 1.48 8.44
C TYR A 489 -4.24 1.44 8.39
N LEU A 490 -3.61 2.42 7.76
CA LEU A 490 -2.18 2.35 7.39
C LEU A 490 -1.22 2.70 8.54
N LYS A 491 -1.68 3.49 9.53
CA LYS A 491 -0.86 3.96 10.66
C LYS A 491 -1.34 3.35 11.98
N TYR A 492 -2.57 3.60 12.40
CA TYR A 492 -3.01 3.25 13.76
C TYR A 492 -3.20 1.75 13.98
N LEU A 493 -3.87 1.02 13.07
CA LEU A 493 -4.01 -0.44 13.21
C LEU A 493 -2.64 -1.16 13.16
N ARG A 494 -1.73 -0.73 12.29
CA ARG A 494 -0.36 -1.27 12.20
C ARG A 494 0.51 -0.95 13.43
N ILE A 495 0.20 0.11 14.17
CA ILE A 495 0.83 0.42 15.47
C ILE A 495 0.18 -0.43 16.57
N PHE A 496 -1.15 -0.53 16.58
CA PHE A 496 -1.93 -1.31 17.55
C PHE A 496 -1.56 -2.80 17.53
N ASP A 497 -1.45 -3.41 16.34
CA ASP A 497 -0.99 -4.80 16.15
C ASP A 497 0.38 -5.03 16.80
N ARG A 498 1.35 -4.13 16.55
CA ARG A 498 2.68 -4.18 17.18
C ARG A 498 2.63 -4.00 18.69
N ILE A 499 1.81 -3.08 19.21
CA ILE A 499 1.63 -2.88 20.65
C ILE A 499 1.03 -4.14 21.29
N MET A 500 0.01 -4.75 20.67
CA MET A 500 -0.63 -5.96 21.18
C MET A 500 0.32 -7.15 21.19
N TYR A 501 1.13 -7.33 20.14
CA TYR A 501 2.22 -8.32 20.13
C TYR A 501 3.16 -8.14 21.33
N PHE A 502 3.72 -6.95 21.54
CA PHE A 502 4.63 -6.69 22.66
C PHE A 502 3.94 -6.83 24.02
N LEU A 503 2.68 -6.41 24.16
CA LEU A 503 1.91 -6.51 25.39
C LEU A 503 1.66 -7.98 25.77
N LEU A 504 1.30 -8.84 24.81
CA LEU A 504 1.13 -10.28 25.04
C LEU A 504 2.45 -10.95 25.43
N LEU A 505 3.54 -10.64 24.72
CA LEU A 505 4.84 -11.26 24.95
C LEU A 505 5.49 -10.82 26.28
N VAL A 506 5.53 -9.52 26.56
CA VAL A 506 6.08 -8.96 27.80
C VAL A 506 5.16 -9.28 28.99
N GLY A 507 3.85 -9.12 28.85
CA GLY A 507 2.88 -9.43 29.88
C GLY A 507 2.90 -10.92 30.27
N GLY A 508 2.91 -11.82 29.29
CA GLY A 508 3.05 -13.26 29.53
C GLY A 508 4.37 -13.63 30.20
N SER A 509 5.48 -13.02 29.76
CA SER A 509 6.82 -13.23 30.35
C SER A 509 6.91 -12.74 31.80
N LEU A 510 6.36 -11.56 32.11
CA LEU A 510 6.32 -11.02 33.47
C LEU A 510 5.42 -11.84 34.40
N LEU A 511 4.26 -12.33 33.91
CA LEU A 511 3.39 -13.23 34.66
C LEU A 511 4.06 -14.57 34.95
N LEU A 512 4.78 -15.14 33.98
CA LEU A 512 5.54 -16.37 34.15
C LEU A 512 6.68 -16.19 35.15
N LEU A 513 7.45 -15.11 35.03
CA LEU A 513 8.51 -14.75 35.99
C LEU A 513 7.96 -14.55 37.40
N TYR A 514 6.84 -13.82 37.55
CA TYR A 514 6.17 -13.64 38.83
C TYR A 514 5.69 -14.97 39.43
N ALA A 515 5.09 -15.85 38.63
CA ALA A 515 4.66 -17.17 39.06
C ALA A 515 5.85 -18.02 39.54
N VAL A 516 6.97 -18.03 38.79
CA VAL A 516 8.21 -18.73 39.16
C VAL A 516 8.82 -18.18 40.45
N ILE A 517 8.94 -16.86 40.60
CA ILE A 517 9.43 -16.22 41.84
C ILE A 517 8.52 -16.57 43.02
N ARG A 518 7.20 -16.51 42.86
CA ARG A 518 6.23 -16.87 43.91
C ARG A 518 6.31 -18.35 44.30
N VAL A 519 6.50 -19.25 43.34
CA VAL A 519 6.74 -20.68 43.62
C VAL A 519 8.06 -20.85 44.36
N ALA A 520 9.16 -20.28 43.88
CA ALA A 520 10.47 -20.36 44.51
C ALA A 520 10.47 -19.85 45.97
N LEU A 521 9.84 -18.69 46.22
CA LEU A 521 9.66 -18.15 47.57
C LEU A 521 8.78 -19.04 48.46
N SER A 522 7.71 -19.64 47.92
CA SER A 522 6.87 -20.56 48.69
C SER A 522 7.62 -21.86 49.06
N VAL A 523 8.46 -22.36 48.15
CA VAL A 523 9.31 -23.53 48.39
C VAL A 523 10.38 -23.21 49.42
N SER A 524 11.10 -22.09 49.29
CA SER A 524 12.15 -21.71 50.26
C SER A 524 11.59 -21.52 51.68
N LEU A 525 10.47 -20.78 51.83
CA LEU A 525 9.79 -20.63 53.12
C LEU A 525 9.36 -21.97 53.73
N SER A 526 8.88 -22.91 52.90
CA SER A 526 8.49 -24.25 53.37
C SER A 526 9.68 -25.11 53.81
N LEU A 527 10.83 -24.99 53.14
CA LEU A 527 12.06 -25.66 53.53
C LEU A 527 12.58 -25.12 54.86
N THR A 528 12.54 -23.79 55.05
CA THR A 528 12.89 -23.15 56.33
C THR A 528 11.96 -23.60 57.45
N SER A 529 10.65 -23.59 57.23
CA SER A 529 9.64 -24.07 58.19
C SER A 529 9.83 -25.54 58.56
N ASN A 530 10.05 -26.41 57.56
CA ASN A 530 10.31 -27.84 57.79
C ASN A 530 11.63 -28.09 58.55
N ASN A 531 12.66 -27.28 58.30
CA ASN A 531 13.92 -27.36 59.04
C ASN A 531 13.77 -26.89 60.50
N ILE A 532 13.01 -25.82 60.75
CA ILE A 532 12.66 -25.37 62.12
C ILE A 532 11.82 -26.43 62.83
N SER A 533 10.79 -26.99 62.19
CA SER A 533 9.96 -28.07 62.75
C SER A 533 10.78 -29.33 63.07
N ARG A 534 11.73 -29.72 62.21
CA ARG A 534 12.68 -30.82 62.48
C ARG A 534 13.63 -30.50 63.64
N LYS A 535 14.10 -29.26 63.76
CA LYS A 535 14.94 -28.81 64.89
C LYS A 535 14.16 -28.88 66.21
N ASN A 536 12.92 -28.37 66.22
CA ASN A 536 12.04 -28.40 67.39
C ASN A 536 11.65 -29.83 67.79
N LYS A 537 11.36 -30.72 66.83
CA LYS A 537 11.13 -32.16 67.11
C LYS A 537 12.38 -32.86 67.67
N LYS A 538 13.59 -32.49 67.25
CA LYS A 538 14.84 -32.99 67.86
C LYS A 538 14.99 -32.51 69.30
N ILE A 539 14.74 -31.21 69.56
CA ILE A 539 14.80 -30.62 70.90
C ILE A 539 13.80 -31.32 71.83
N SER A 540 12.52 -31.42 71.44
CA SER A 540 11.51 -32.10 72.26
C SER A 540 11.78 -33.59 72.47
N LYS A 541 12.45 -34.28 71.52
CA LYS A 541 12.89 -35.68 71.72
C LYS A 541 14.06 -35.75 72.72
N SER A 542 14.99 -34.78 72.72
CA SER A 542 16.05 -34.72 73.74
C SER A 542 15.54 -34.37 75.13
N GLU A 543 14.58 -33.45 75.25
CA GLU A 543 13.93 -33.10 76.53
C GLU A 543 13.21 -34.33 77.11
N ARG A 544 12.42 -35.03 76.31
CA ARG A 544 11.70 -36.24 76.74
C ARG A 544 12.64 -37.39 77.12
N CYS A 545 13.82 -37.48 76.49
CA CYS A 545 14.87 -38.42 76.91
C CYS A 545 15.58 -38.00 78.22
N ALA A 546 15.78 -36.70 78.46
CA ALA A 546 16.34 -36.19 79.70
C ALA A 546 15.38 -36.38 80.89
N GLU A 547 14.08 -36.18 80.66
CA GLU A 547 13.01 -36.40 81.62
C GLU A 547 12.86 -37.89 81.99
N ASN A 548 12.90 -38.79 80.99
CA ASN A 548 12.96 -40.23 81.24
C ASN A 548 14.21 -40.67 82.02
N ARG A 549 15.38 -40.03 81.80
CA ARG A 549 16.59 -40.27 82.62
C ARG A 549 16.43 -39.78 84.06
N ARG A 550 15.73 -38.66 84.31
CA ARG A 550 15.42 -38.23 85.68
C ARG A 550 14.50 -39.23 86.37
N HIS A 551 13.47 -39.74 85.68
CA HIS A 551 12.59 -40.77 86.23
C HIS A 551 13.30 -42.12 86.48
N SER A 552 14.27 -42.53 85.66
CA SER A 552 15.03 -43.76 85.92
C SER A 552 16.03 -43.62 87.07
N LEU A 553 16.65 -42.44 87.23
CA LEU A 553 17.51 -42.14 88.38
C LEU A 553 16.71 -42.13 89.70
N LEU A 554 15.50 -41.55 89.71
CA LEU A 554 14.61 -41.61 90.87
C LEU A 554 14.20 -43.05 91.23
N LYS A 555 13.90 -43.91 90.24
CA LYS A 555 13.62 -45.34 90.47
C LYS A 555 14.82 -46.16 90.93
N ASN A 556 16.05 -45.81 90.51
CA ASN A 556 17.26 -46.49 90.99
C ASN A 556 17.68 -46.07 92.40
N ASN A 557 17.31 -44.87 92.84
CA ASN A 557 17.53 -44.46 94.23
C ASN A 557 16.51 -45.10 95.19
N SER A 558 15.26 -45.34 94.77
CA SER A 558 14.31 -46.12 95.58
C SER A 558 14.71 -47.59 95.69
N SER A 559 15.16 -48.23 94.60
CA SER A 559 15.53 -49.65 94.62
C SER A 559 16.85 -49.97 95.35
N LYS A 560 17.70 -48.97 95.61
CA LYS A 560 18.88 -49.11 96.48
C LYS A 560 18.59 -48.98 97.97
N LEU A 561 17.43 -48.46 98.37
CA LEU A 561 17.00 -48.40 99.78
C LEU A 561 16.29 -49.70 100.22
N GLU A 562 15.70 -50.46 99.30
CA GLU A 562 14.97 -51.72 99.61
C GLU A 562 15.82 -53.00 99.62
N LYS A 563 17.11 -52.95 99.25
CA LYS A 563 18.02 -54.12 99.24
C LYS A 563 19.12 -54.06 100.31
N GLY A 564 18.81 -53.44 101.44
CA GLY A 564 19.73 -53.18 102.54
C GLY A 564 19.25 -53.62 103.92
N SER A 565 18.28 -54.51 104.05
CA SER A 565 17.93 -55.13 105.35
C SER A 565 17.12 -56.43 105.22
N VAL A 566 17.33 -57.34 106.17
CA VAL A 566 16.48 -58.52 106.52
C VAL A 566 16.37 -59.66 105.50
N GLN A 567 17.30 -60.63 105.57
CA GLN A 567 16.94 -62.00 105.98
C GLN A 567 18.18 -62.82 106.41
N GLU A 568 18.76 -62.43 107.55
CA GLU A 568 19.37 -63.38 108.48
C GLU A 568 18.28 -64.07 109.30
N ARG A 569 18.62 -65.21 109.94
CA ARG A 569 17.79 -66.10 110.77
C ARG A 569 16.87 -67.06 110.00
N GLU A 570 16.86 -68.37 110.28
CA GLU A 570 17.84 -69.20 111.00
C GLU A 570 17.50 -70.68 110.71
N HIS A 571 18.51 -71.53 110.54
CA HIS A 571 18.40 -72.94 110.89
C HIS A 571 19.80 -73.48 111.18
N PHE A 572 20.00 -73.93 112.41
CA PHE A 572 21.26 -74.48 112.92
C PHE A 572 21.09 -75.99 113.21
N LEU A 573 22.22 -76.69 113.39
CA LEU A 573 22.37 -78.09 113.86
C LEU A 573 22.19 -79.21 112.82
N THR A 574 23.30 -79.64 112.22
CA THR A 574 23.99 -80.87 112.69
C THR A 574 25.50 -80.71 112.51
#